data_AF-G2NKZ9-F1
#
_entry.id   AF-G2NKZ9-F1
#
_cell.length_a   1.000
_cell.length_b   1.000
_cell.length_c   1.000
_cell.angle_alpha   90.00
_cell.angle_beta   90.00
_cell.angle_gamma   90.00
#
_symmetry.space_group_name_H-M   'P 1'
#
loop_
_entity.id
_entity.type
_entity.pdbx_description
1 polymer ?
#
loop_
_entity_poly.entity_id
_entity_poly.type
_entity_poly.pdbx_seq_one_letter_code
_entity_poly.pdbx_strand_id
1 'polypeptide(L)'
;MNVARSLAVGIGVAALVATTAGTALASETEPVLPAGVSQEQAAADGKLDPEHLAHKAAKEAEERALGLDRSPSGSLPLVAVRKANGEVELQARTADGTLLAADYPCSSGFACLYYNSGRAGAVFRQGNDGKPLSISNYAGYTFYGTGNGSGQAVKNNAASIQNSRSGKYAVYYLSGYSGPADIALANSGRNLDFTYNENASGQPYTG
;
A
#
# COMPACT_ATOMS: atom_id res chain seq x y z
N MET A 1 -29.89 77.16 -14.21
CA MET A 1 -30.83 76.23 -13.55
C MET A 1 -30.26 74.82 -13.72
N ASN A 2 -30.23 74.06 -12.62
CA ASN A 2 -29.78 72.65 -12.48
C ASN A 2 -30.34 71.74 -13.61
N VAL A 3 -29.80 70.57 -13.95
CA VAL A 3 -29.50 69.40 -13.10
C VAL A 3 -28.55 68.44 -13.85
N ALA A 4 -27.62 67.81 -13.10
CA ALA A 4 -26.74 66.74 -13.53
C ALA A 4 -27.45 65.39 -13.76
N ARG A 5 -26.91 64.51 -14.61
CA ARG A 5 -26.94 63.04 -14.40
C ARG A 5 -25.96 62.32 -15.33
N SER A 6 -24.94 61.74 -14.71
CA SER A 6 -24.04 60.74 -15.29
C SER A 6 -24.79 59.47 -15.67
N LEU A 7 -24.36 58.80 -16.73
CA LEU A 7 -24.28 57.33 -16.78
C LEU A 7 -23.26 56.92 -17.85
N ALA A 8 -22.21 56.23 -17.42
CA ALA A 8 -21.24 55.56 -18.29
C ALA A 8 -21.67 54.10 -18.49
N VAL A 9 -21.68 53.65 -19.74
CA VAL A 9 -21.70 52.23 -20.17
C VAL A 9 -20.83 52.23 -21.43
N GLY A 10 -19.62 51.66 -21.49
CA GLY A 10 -19.23 50.33 -21.04
C GLY A 10 -19.04 49.45 -22.28
N ILE A 11 -18.04 49.75 -23.12
CA ILE A 11 -17.69 48.94 -24.30
C ILE A 11 -16.93 47.71 -23.79
N GLY A 12 -17.65 46.60 -23.65
CA GLY A 12 -17.07 45.29 -23.35
C GLY A 12 -16.69 44.57 -24.65
N VAL A 13 -15.43 44.65 -25.04
CA VAL A 13 -14.80 43.63 -25.88
C VAL A 13 -14.09 42.69 -24.92
N ALA A 14 -14.62 41.48 -24.73
CA ALA A 14 -13.94 40.43 -23.99
C ALA A 14 -14.00 39.13 -24.80
N ALA A 15 -12.81 38.57 -24.99
CA ALA A 15 -12.48 37.51 -25.92
C ALA A 15 -13.19 36.19 -25.63
N LEU A 16 -13.47 35.47 -26.71
CA LEU A 16 -13.89 34.09 -26.75
C LEU A 16 -12.81 33.21 -26.11
N VAL A 17 -12.98 32.78 -24.86
CA VAL A 17 -12.15 31.72 -24.26
C VAL A 17 -12.77 30.39 -24.67
N ALA A 18 -12.19 29.75 -25.67
CA ALA A 18 -12.49 28.37 -25.99
C ALA A 18 -11.91 27.48 -24.87
N THR A 19 -12.76 27.02 -23.95
CA THR A 19 -12.44 25.90 -23.07
C THR A 19 -12.48 24.63 -23.89
N THR A 20 -11.33 24.18 -24.38
CA THR A 20 -11.19 22.76 -24.76
C THR A 20 -11.09 21.97 -23.47
N ALA A 21 -12.25 21.56 -22.95
CA ALA A 21 -12.32 20.43 -22.04
C ALA A 21 -11.86 19.20 -22.83
N GLY A 22 -10.55 18.92 -22.77
CA GLY A 22 -10.01 17.65 -23.19
C GLY A 22 -10.52 16.60 -22.21
N THR A 23 -11.67 15.99 -22.51
CA THR A 23 -11.99 14.65 -22.03
C THR A 23 -10.91 13.73 -22.59
N ALA A 24 -9.84 13.54 -21.83
CA ALA A 24 -8.98 12.40 -22.00
C ALA A 24 -9.85 11.16 -21.72
N LEU A 25 -10.33 10.53 -22.78
CA LEU A 25 -10.81 9.16 -22.71
C LEU A 25 -9.60 8.32 -22.32
N ALA A 26 -9.41 8.13 -21.00
CA ALA A 26 -8.51 7.11 -20.52
C ALA A 26 -9.02 5.79 -21.11
N SER A 27 -8.20 5.16 -21.94
CA SER A 27 -8.43 3.79 -22.38
C SER A 27 -8.41 2.93 -21.11
N GLU A 28 -9.59 2.62 -20.56
CA GLU A 28 -9.73 1.75 -19.39
C GLU A 28 -9.26 0.35 -19.81
N THR A 29 -7.97 0.13 -19.65
CA THR A 29 -7.40 -1.20 -19.79
C THR A 29 -7.92 -1.99 -18.60
N GLU A 30 -8.71 -3.03 -18.84
CA GLU A 30 -9.23 -3.85 -17.74
C GLU A 30 -8.08 -4.28 -16.82
N PRO A 31 -8.24 -4.17 -15.49
CA PRO A 31 -7.18 -4.53 -14.55
C PRO A 31 -6.83 -6.01 -14.72
N VAL A 32 -5.55 -6.28 -15.01
CA VAL A 32 -5.05 -7.64 -15.20
C VAL A 32 -5.03 -8.35 -13.85
N LEU A 33 -5.83 -9.41 -13.73
CA LEU A 33 -5.90 -10.23 -12.51
C LEU A 33 -4.78 -11.28 -12.45
N PRO A 34 -4.31 -11.63 -11.24
CA PRO A 34 -3.41 -12.76 -11.06
C PRO A 34 -3.99 -14.07 -11.61
N ALA A 35 -3.12 -14.95 -12.11
CA ALA A 35 -3.52 -16.27 -12.59
C ALA A 35 -4.28 -17.04 -11.50
N GLY A 36 -5.42 -17.64 -11.88
CA GLY A 36 -6.29 -18.39 -10.96
C GLY A 36 -7.27 -17.53 -10.16
N VAL A 37 -7.32 -16.21 -10.38
CA VAL A 37 -8.35 -15.32 -9.81
C VAL A 37 -9.34 -14.96 -10.91
N SER A 38 -10.62 -15.30 -10.70
CA SER A 38 -11.71 -14.86 -11.59
C SER A 38 -12.10 -13.41 -11.32
N GLN A 39 -12.70 -12.75 -12.32
CA GLN A 39 -13.26 -11.41 -12.12
C GLN A 39 -14.33 -11.38 -11.03
N GLU A 40 -15.15 -12.43 -10.91
CA GLU A 40 -16.18 -12.52 -9.87
C GLU A 40 -15.57 -12.55 -8.46
N GLN A 41 -14.53 -13.36 -8.25
CA GLN A 41 -13.83 -13.42 -6.96
C GLN A 41 -13.14 -12.10 -6.61
N ALA A 42 -12.50 -11.46 -7.61
CA ALA A 42 -11.87 -10.17 -7.43
C ALA A 42 -12.89 -9.07 -7.11
N ALA A 43 -14.02 -9.03 -7.82
CA ALA A 43 -15.12 -8.10 -7.56
C ALA A 43 -15.72 -8.31 -6.18
N ALA A 44 -16.00 -9.56 -5.78
CA ALA A 44 -16.54 -9.89 -4.47
C ALA A 44 -15.61 -9.49 -3.32
N ASP A 45 -14.30 -9.41 -3.57
CA ASP A 45 -13.31 -8.96 -2.60
C ASP A 45 -13.04 -7.43 -2.65
N GLY A 46 -13.69 -6.70 -3.56
CA GLY A 46 -13.56 -5.25 -3.74
C GLY A 46 -12.36 -4.81 -4.60
N LYS A 47 -11.74 -5.74 -5.33
CA LYS A 47 -10.50 -5.48 -6.10
C LYS A 47 -10.72 -4.79 -7.44
N LEU A 48 -11.94 -4.86 -7.95
CA LEU A 48 -12.31 -4.25 -9.23
C LEU A 48 -13.03 -2.91 -9.07
N ASP A 49 -13.25 -2.48 -7.81
CA ASP A 49 -13.87 -1.19 -7.52
C ASP A 49 -12.95 -0.05 -8.03
N PRO A 50 -13.49 0.95 -8.74
CA PRO A 50 -12.67 2.05 -9.27
C PRO A 50 -11.86 2.78 -8.18
N GLU A 51 -12.43 2.93 -6.99
CA GLU A 51 -11.75 3.53 -5.84
C GLU A 51 -10.56 2.69 -5.39
N HIS A 52 -10.70 1.35 -5.35
CA HIS A 52 -9.60 0.44 -5.03
C HIS A 52 -8.50 0.52 -6.09
N LEU A 53 -8.85 0.52 -7.37
CA LEU A 53 -7.87 0.61 -8.47
C LEU A 53 -7.09 1.93 -8.43
N ALA A 54 -7.80 3.05 -8.19
CA ALA A 54 -7.18 4.36 -8.02
C ALA A 54 -6.28 4.41 -6.78
N HIS A 55 -6.74 3.85 -5.66
CA HIS A 55 -5.98 3.75 -4.42
C HIS A 55 -4.69 2.95 -4.61
N LYS A 56 -4.78 1.78 -5.24
CA LYS A 56 -3.62 0.94 -5.58
C LYS A 56 -2.61 1.71 -6.41
N ALA A 57 -3.06 2.37 -7.47
CA ALA A 57 -2.18 3.15 -8.35
C ALA A 57 -1.50 4.30 -7.60
N ALA A 58 -2.22 5.01 -6.73
CA ALA A 58 -1.67 6.07 -5.90
C ALA A 58 -0.62 5.54 -4.93
N LYS A 59 -0.87 4.39 -4.30
CA LYS A 59 0.07 3.77 -3.35
C LYS A 59 1.34 3.28 -4.03
N GLU A 60 1.24 2.72 -5.23
CA GLU A 60 2.42 2.34 -6.02
C GLU A 60 3.23 3.57 -6.49
N ALA A 61 2.55 4.68 -6.82
CA ALA A 61 3.21 5.94 -7.14
C ALA A 61 3.92 6.55 -5.92
N GLU A 62 3.33 6.45 -4.72
CA GLU A 62 3.94 6.85 -3.46
C GLU A 62 5.23 6.07 -3.19
N GLU A 63 5.22 4.74 -3.32
CA GLU A 63 6.45 3.95 -3.17
C GLU A 63 7.49 4.29 -4.23
N ARG A 64 7.08 4.56 -5.47
CA ARG A 64 8.00 5.01 -6.52
C ARG A 64 8.65 6.36 -6.17
N ALA A 65 7.89 7.30 -5.64
CA ALA A 65 8.41 8.60 -5.21
C ALA A 65 9.43 8.46 -4.07
N LEU A 66 9.28 7.44 -3.23
CA LEU A 66 10.23 7.09 -2.17
C LEU A 66 11.40 6.21 -2.63
N GLY A 67 11.41 5.78 -3.90
CA GLY A 67 12.40 4.83 -4.43
C GLY A 67 12.24 3.40 -3.88
N LEU A 68 11.07 3.06 -3.35
CA LEU A 68 10.74 1.78 -2.74
C LEU A 68 9.99 0.83 -3.67
N ASP A 69 9.67 1.24 -4.90
CA ASP A 69 8.88 0.42 -5.81
C ASP A 69 9.64 -0.84 -6.30
N ARG A 70 8.87 -1.81 -6.83
CA ARG A 70 9.41 -3.06 -7.37
C ARG A 70 9.94 -2.93 -8.80
N SER A 71 10.14 -1.71 -9.30
CA SER A 71 10.54 -1.47 -10.68
C SER A 71 11.97 -2.00 -10.92
N PRO A 72 12.28 -2.63 -12.07
CA PRO A 72 13.62 -3.16 -12.37
C PRO A 72 14.72 -2.08 -12.39
N SER A 73 14.36 -0.81 -12.49
CA SER A 73 15.28 0.34 -12.36
C SER A 73 15.53 0.78 -10.92
N GLY A 74 14.68 0.36 -9.98
CA GLY A 74 14.74 0.71 -8.57
C GLY A 74 15.62 -0.28 -7.80
N SER A 75 16.88 0.08 -7.59
CA SER A 75 17.62 -0.55 -6.48
C SER A 75 16.95 -0.10 -5.20
N LEU A 76 16.15 -0.98 -4.58
CA LEU A 76 15.55 -0.71 -3.27
C LEU A 76 16.66 -0.17 -2.35
N PRO A 77 16.53 1.05 -1.81
CA PRO A 77 17.52 1.66 -0.94
C PRO A 77 17.46 0.97 0.42
N LEU A 78 17.92 -0.28 0.49
CA LEU A 78 18.00 -1.05 1.71
C LEU A 78 19.36 -0.82 2.36
N VAL A 79 19.36 -0.64 3.67
CA VAL A 79 20.56 -0.61 4.49
C VAL A 79 20.48 -1.67 5.56
N ALA A 80 21.61 -2.32 5.84
CA ALA A 80 21.74 -3.24 6.95
C ALA A 80 21.75 -2.45 8.27
N VAL A 81 20.74 -2.68 9.10
CA VAL A 81 20.60 -2.08 10.44
C VAL A 81 20.78 -3.19 11.47
N ARG A 82 21.65 -2.94 12.47
CA ARG A 82 21.80 -3.83 13.61
C ARG A 82 20.73 -3.49 14.65
N LYS A 83 19.89 -4.47 14.97
CA LYS A 83 18.93 -4.40 16.07
C LYS A 83 19.66 -4.49 17.42
N ALA A 84 18.99 -4.04 18.48
CA ALA A 84 19.52 -4.10 19.85
C ALA A 84 19.84 -5.52 20.34
N ASN A 85 19.20 -6.55 19.76
CA ASN A 85 19.44 -7.96 20.03
C ASN A 85 20.60 -8.56 19.19
N GLY A 86 21.32 -7.74 18.42
CA GLY A 86 22.44 -8.17 17.57
C GLY A 86 22.04 -8.70 16.19
N GLU A 87 20.74 -8.83 15.90
CA GLU A 87 20.27 -9.24 14.56
C GLU A 87 20.50 -8.13 13.53
N VAL A 88 20.93 -8.52 12.32
CA VAL A 88 21.03 -7.59 11.18
C VAL A 88 19.75 -7.71 10.35
N GLU A 89 19.05 -6.60 10.16
CA GLU A 89 17.87 -6.50 9.32
C GLU A 89 18.09 -5.46 8.23
N LEU A 90 17.63 -5.75 7.01
CA LEU A 90 17.64 -4.76 5.94
C LEU A 90 16.44 -3.82 6.16
N GLN A 91 16.66 -2.51 6.18
CA GLN A 91 15.58 -1.51 6.30
C GLN A 91 15.65 -0.54 5.14
N ALA A 92 14.48 -0.11 4.66
CA ALA A 92 14.41 0.90 3.61
C ALA A 92 14.78 2.30 4.13
N ARG A 93 15.42 3.07 3.26
CA ARG A 93 15.74 4.49 3.49
C ARG A 93 15.36 5.34 2.28
N THR A 94 15.14 6.62 2.47
CA THR A 94 15.01 7.57 1.36
C THR A 94 16.35 7.86 0.68
N ALA A 95 16.34 8.54 -0.47
CA ALA A 95 17.55 8.88 -1.22
C ALA A 95 18.55 9.76 -0.42
N ASP A 96 18.05 10.61 0.46
CA ASP A 96 18.83 11.42 1.42
C ASP A 96 19.36 10.63 2.62
N GLY A 97 19.00 9.35 2.74
CA GLY A 97 19.53 8.43 3.75
C GLY A 97 18.65 8.25 4.98
N THR A 98 17.51 8.93 5.06
CA THR A 98 16.58 8.84 6.19
C THR A 98 15.93 7.46 6.26
N LEU A 99 16.04 6.77 7.40
CA LEU A 99 15.41 5.47 7.59
C LEU A 99 13.88 5.62 7.63
N LEU A 100 13.19 4.72 6.94
CA LEU A 100 11.73 4.63 6.94
C LEU A 100 11.25 3.52 7.88
N ALA A 101 11.97 3.30 8.98
CA ALA A 101 11.71 2.20 9.90
C ALA A 101 10.36 2.34 10.61
N ALA A 102 9.71 1.21 10.89
CA ALA A 102 8.52 1.18 11.73
C ALA A 102 8.87 1.41 13.20
N ASP A 103 8.05 2.19 13.90
CA ASP A 103 8.20 2.42 15.35
C ASP A 103 8.09 1.16 16.20
N TYR A 104 7.31 0.19 15.73
CA TYR A 104 7.07 -1.06 16.43
C TYR A 104 7.73 -2.20 15.65
N PRO A 105 8.99 -2.55 15.96
CA PRO A 105 9.70 -3.61 15.25
C PRO A 105 8.95 -4.94 15.39
N CYS A 106 9.13 -5.82 14.40
CA CYS A 106 8.51 -7.13 14.42
C CYS A 106 9.19 -8.06 15.43
N SER A 107 8.68 -8.05 16.67
CA SER A 107 9.18 -8.89 17.75
C SER A 107 8.81 -10.37 17.57
N SER A 108 9.46 -11.22 18.37
CA SER A 108 9.24 -12.68 18.34
C SER A 108 7.76 -13.05 18.48
N GLY A 109 7.34 -14.05 17.69
CA GLY A 109 5.98 -14.58 17.68
C GLY A 109 5.00 -13.85 16.76
N PHE A 110 5.37 -12.71 16.18
CA PHE A 110 4.51 -11.97 15.26
C PHE A 110 4.80 -12.25 13.78
N ALA A 111 3.75 -12.22 12.97
CA ALA A 111 3.86 -11.89 11.55
C ALA A 111 3.46 -10.43 11.38
N CYS A 112 4.35 -9.63 10.79
CA CYS A 112 4.20 -8.19 10.69
C CYS A 112 4.09 -7.77 9.24
N LEU A 113 2.96 -7.17 8.88
CA LEU A 113 2.79 -6.51 7.60
C LEU A 113 3.25 -5.07 7.71
N TYR A 114 3.87 -4.57 6.65
CA TYR A 114 4.34 -3.20 6.55
C TYR A 114 3.68 -2.52 5.35
N TYR A 115 3.32 -1.25 5.56
CA TYR A 115 2.69 -0.45 4.52
C TYR A 115 3.59 -0.30 3.29
N ASN A 116 4.91 -0.15 3.47
CA ASN A 116 5.86 -0.03 2.36
C ASN A 116 6.83 -1.22 2.26
N SER A 117 7.45 -1.33 1.09
CA SER A 117 8.51 -2.27 0.74
C SER A 117 9.72 -2.08 1.63
N GLY A 118 10.50 -3.15 1.81
CA GLY A 118 11.70 -3.10 2.63
C GLY A 118 11.41 -2.98 4.13
N ARG A 119 10.25 -3.45 4.58
CA ARG A 119 9.76 -3.37 5.97
C ARG A 119 9.71 -1.93 6.49
N ALA A 120 9.21 -1.04 5.65
CA ALA A 120 9.16 0.40 5.91
C ALA A 120 7.75 0.90 6.20
N GLY A 121 7.66 2.07 6.84
CA GLY A 121 6.42 2.73 7.20
C GLY A 121 5.72 2.08 8.39
N ALA A 122 4.43 2.35 8.51
CA ALA A 122 3.58 1.84 9.57
C ALA A 122 3.43 0.31 9.47
N VAL A 123 3.16 -0.30 10.63
CA VAL A 123 3.22 -1.75 10.82
C VAL A 123 1.93 -2.28 11.41
N PHE A 124 1.56 -3.49 11.00
CA PHE A 124 0.49 -4.27 11.58
C PHE A 124 1.05 -5.60 12.06
N ARG A 125 1.03 -5.87 13.38
CA ARG A 125 1.50 -7.13 13.96
C ARG A 125 0.33 -8.09 14.19
N GLN A 126 0.46 -9.33 13.74
CA GLN A 126 -0.52 -10.40 13.89
C GLN A 126 0.05 -11.60 14.66
N GLY A 127 -0.82 -12.25 15.46
CA GLY A 127 -0.59 -13.60 15.96
C GLY A 127 0.10 -13.76 17.32
N ASN A 128 0.45 -12.68 18.02
CA ASN A 128 0.93 -12.74 19.39
C ASN A 128 0.29 -11.62 20.25
N ASP A 129 0.49 -11.63 21.56
CA ASP A 129 -0.08 -10.67 22.52
C ASP A 129 -1.61 -10.57 22.45
N GLY A 130 -2.28 -11.73 22.41
CA GLY A 130 -3.75 -11.82 22.33
C GLY A 130 -4.33 -11.43 20.97
N LYS A 131 -3.50 -11.11 19.97
CA LYS A 131 -3.94 -10.86 18.60
C LYS A 131 -4.24 -12.18 17.88
N PRO A 132 -5.27 -12.21 17.00
CA PRO A 132 -5.64 -13.42 16.28
C PRO A 132 -4.47 -13.95 15.46
N LEU A 133 -4.32 -15.28 15.46
CA LEU A 133 -3.30 -15.96 14.65
C LEU A 133 -3.65 -15.92 13.17
N SER A 134 -4.93 -16.05 12.83
CA SER A 134 -5.44 -16.04 11.46
C SER A 134 -6.49 -14.96 11.32
N ILE A 135 -6.40 -14.16 10.24
CA ILE A 135 -7.35 -13.10 9.91
C ILE A 135 -7.86 -13.38 8.49
N SER A 136 -9.12 -13.78 8.39
CA SER A 136 -9.76 -14.17 7.12
C SER A 136 -10.10 -12.98 6.25
N ASN A 137 -10.17 -11.77 6.81
CA ASN A 137 -10.36 -10.54 6.07
C ASN A 137 -9.74 -9.39 6.88
N TYR A 138 -8.77 -8.68 6.29
CA TYR A 138 -8.12 -7.53 6.92
C TYR A 138 -8.97 -6.26 6.95
N ALA A 139 -10.19 -6.28 6.43
CA ALA A 139 -11.12 -5.16 6.55
C ALA A 139 -11.32 -4.76 8.02
N GLY A 140 -11.26 -3.45 8.31
CA GLY A 140 -11.39 -2.90 9.66
C GLY A 140 -10.11 -2.91 10.50
N TYR A 141 -9.02 -3.52 10.03
CA TYR A 141 -7.70 -3.38 10.65
C TYR A 141 -6.94 -2.22 10.03
N THR A 142 -6.14 -1.51 10.83
CA THR A 142 -5.30 -0.41 10.39
C THR A 142 -3.84 -0.64 10.77
N PHE A 143 -2.93 -0.13 9.94
CA PHE A 143 -1.52 0.00 10.31
C PHE A 143 -1.39 1.03 11.45
N TYR A 144 -0.40 0.84 12.32
CA TYR A 144 -0.13 1.73 13.45
C TYR A 144 1.37 2.05 13.57
N GLY A 145 1.69 3.00 14.46
CA GLY A 145 3.01 3.63 14.56
C GLY A 145 2.99 5.05 14.04
N THR A 146 4.14 5.72 14.07
CA THR A 146 4.40 6.95 13.35
C THR A 146 4.97 6.64 11.97
N GLY A 147 4.80 7.56 11.03
CA GLY A 147 5.27 7.42 9.67
C GLY A 147 4.21 7.04 8.65
N ASN A 148 4.68 6.81 7.43
CA ASN A 148 3.87 6.62 6.25
C ASN A 148 2.97 5.38 6.36
N GLY A 149 1.69 5.51 6.03
CA GLY A 149 0.70 4.44 6.17
C GLY A 149 0.01 4.34 7.52
N SER A 150 0.37 5.17 8.52
CA SER A 150 -0.30 5.13 9.83
C SER A 150 -1.78 5.48 9.70
N GLY A 151 -2.65 4.66 10.31
CA GLY A 151 -4.11 4.78 10.21
C GLY A 151 -4.70 4.28 8.88
N GLN A 152 -3.88 3.91 7.89
CA GLN A 152 -4.37 3.31 6.66
C GLN A 152 -4.85 1.89 6.91
N ALA A 153 -5.83 1.44 6.11
CA ALA A 153 -6.35 0.08 6.18
C ALA A 153 -5.23 -0.94 5.92
N VAL A 154 -5.25 -2.09 6.59
CA VAL A 154 -4.30 -3.18 6.33
C VAL A 154 -4.62 -3.89 5.04
N LYS A 155 -5.91 -4.11 4.76
CA LYS A 155 -6.37 -4.68 3.49
C LYS A 155 -5.90 -3.79 2.34
N ASN A 156 -5.37 -4.40 1.29
CA ASN A 156 -4.97 -3.78 0.03
C ASN A 156 -3.84 -2.75 0.13
N ASN A 157 -2.99 -2.85 1.16
CA ASN A 157 -1.99 -1.82 1.44
C ASN A 157 -0.63 -2.37 1.87
N ALA A 158 -0.54 -3.64 2.26
CA ALA A 158 0.74 -4.22 2.65
C ALA A 158 1.65 -4.40 1.43
N ALA A 159 2.89 -3.92 1.52
CA ALA A 159 3.92 -4.15 0.49
C ALA A 159 5.01 -5.12 0.93
N SER A 160 5.21 -5.31 2.23
CA SER A 160 6.22 -6.25 2.73
C SER A 160 5.81 -6.91 4.04
N ILE A 161 6.52 -7.98 4.37
CA ILE A 161 6.29 -8.78 5.56
C ILE A 161 7.63 -9.06 6.28
N GLN A 162 7.57 -9.07 7.61
CA GLN A 162 8.53 -9.74 8.47
C GLN A 162 7.79 -10.83 9.26
N ASN A 163 8.20 -12.08 9.10
CA ASN A 163 7.69 -13.19 9.87
C ASN A 163 8.69 -13.54 10.97
N SER A 164 8.44 -13.10 12.20
CA SER A 164 9.25 -13.41 13.39
C SER A 164 8.69 -14.61 14.17
N ARG A 165 7.95 -15.49 13.49
CA ARG A 165 7.41 -16.75 14.03
C ARG A 165 8.33 -17.91 13.70
N SER A 166 8.20 -18.98 14.48
CA SER A 166 8.91 -20.25 14.24
C SER A 166 8.37 -21.06 13.06
N GLY A 167 7.18 -20.74 12.56
CA GLY A 167 6.55 -21.39 11.41
C GLY A 167 6.41 -20.45 10.22
N LYS A 168 6.13 -21.02 9.03
CA LYS A 168 5.81 -20.25 7.83
C LYS A 168 4.52 -19.44 8.02
N TYR A 169 4.38 -18.37 7.26
CA TYR A 169 3.20 -17.51 7.27
C TYR A 169 2.80 -17.15 5.84
N ALA A 170 1.50 -17.18 5.55
CA ALA A 170 0.95 -16.88 4.24
C ALA A 170 0.14 -15.59 4.27
N VAL A 171 0.37 -14.74 3.27
CA VAL A 171 -0.46 -13.57 2.94
C VAL A 171 -1.17 -13.88 1.63
N TYR A 172 -2.48 -13.69 1.58
CA TYR A 172 -3.32 -14.09 0.44
C TYR A 172 -3.92 -12.86 -0.25
N TYR A 173 -4.08 -12.97 -1.58
CA TYR A 173 -4.65 -11.93 -2.43
C TYR A 173 -6.14 -11.70 -2.17
N LEU A 174 -6.88 -12.78 -1.84
CA LEU A 174 -8.31 -12.71 -1.55
C LEU A 174 -8.61 -12.98 -0.06
N SER A 175 -9.78 -12.56 0.41
CA SER A 175 -10.29 -12.95 1.71
C SER A 175 -10.52 -14.47 1.79
N GLY A 176 -10.65 -14.99 3.01
CA GLY A 176 -10.88 -16.40 3.27
C GLY A 176 -9.66 -17.30 3.01
N TYR A 177 -8.44 -16.73 3.03
CA TYR A 177 -7.19 -17.44 2.81
C TYR A 177 -7.10 -18.11 1.43
N SER A 178 -7.52 -17.38 0.39
CA SER A 178 -7.69 -17.92 -0.96
C SER A 178 -6.95 -17.12 -2.04
N GLY A 179 -6.84 -17.71 -3.23
CA GLY A 179 -6.10 -17.14 -4.35
C GLY A 179 -4.58 -17.23 -4.17
N PRO A 180 -3.82 -16.54 -5.04
CA PRO A 180 -2.36 -16.47 -4.95
C PRO A 180 -1.89 -15.96 -3.59
N ALA A 181 -0.78 -16.53 -3.11
CA ALA A 181 -0.25 -16.24 -1.79
C ALA A 181 1.25 -16.01 -1.81
N ASP A 182 1.68 -15.09 -0.96
CA ASP A 182 3.07 -14.87 -0.62
C ASP A 182 3.40 -15.60 0.68
N ILE A 183 4.37 -16.53 0.62
CA ILE A 183 4.81 -17.30 1.78
C ILE A 183 6.09 -16.70 2.35
N ALA A 184 6.05 -16.26 3.60
CA ALA A 184 7.22 -15.89 4.39
C ALA A 184 7.68 -17.10 5.21
N LEU A 185 8.96 -17.47 5.07
CA LEU A 185 9.57 -18.52 5.90
C LEU A 185 9.66 -18.05 7.36
N ALA A 186 9.87 -19.00 8.27
CA ALA A 186 10.12 -18.70 9.67
C ALA A 186 11.31 -17.74 9.82
N ASN A 187 11.19 -16.77 10.73
CA ASN A 187 12.23 -15.76 11.02
C ASN A 187 12.79 -15.05 9.78
N SER A 188 11.95 -14.76 8.78
CA SER A 188 12.36 -14.15 7.52
C SER A 188 11.47 -13.00 7.11
N GLY A 189 12.03 -12.05 6.35
CA GLY A 189 11.31 -10.93 5.79
C GLY A 189 11.50 -10.83 4.28
N ARG A 190 10.47 -10.34 3.59
CA ARG A 190 10.50 -10.13 2.13
C ARG A 190 9.49 -9.08 1.71
N ASN A 191 9.69 -8.52 0.53
CA ASN A 191 8.62 -7.81 -0.16
C ASN A 191 7.59 -8.83 -0.65
N LEU A 192 6.33 -8.40 -0.63
CA LEU A 192 5.24 -9.17 -1.21
C LEU A 192 5.33 -9.09 -2.73
N ASP A 193 4.81 -10.12 -3.39
CA ASP A 193 4.83 -10.21 -4.84
C ASP A 193 3.41 -10.31 -5.40
N PHE A 194 2.76 -11.44 -5.15
CA PHE A 194 1.37 -11.69 -5.55
C PHE A 194 0.38 -10.80 -4.80
N THR A 195 0.69 -10.45 -3.55
CA THR A 195 -0.20 -9.73 -2.63
C THR A 195 0.26 -8.30 -2.33
N TYR A 196 1.26 -7.82 -3.06
CA TYR A 196 1.76 -6.47 -2.93
C TYR A 196 0.67 -5.45 -3.21
N ASN A 197 0.36 -4.62 -2.21
CA ASN A 197 -0.70 -3.61 -2.21
C ASN A 197 -2.08 -4.20 -2.48
N GLU A 198 -2.21 -5.51 -2.23
CA GLU A 198 -3.35 -6.31 -2.63
C GLU A 198 -3.61 -7.46 -1.65
N ASN A 199 -3.08 -7.38 -0.43
CA ASN A 199 -3.32 -8.38 0.60
C ASN A 199 -4.76 -8.28 1.13
N ALA A 200 -5.41 -9.42 1.35
CA ALA A 200 -6.76 -9.46 1.89
C ALA A 200 -6.90 -10.33 3.13
N SER A 201 -6.08 -11.38 3.28
CA SER A 201 -6.09 -12.25 4.47
C SER A 201 -4.72 -12.84 4.78
N GLY A 202 -4.56 -13.44 5.97
CA GLY A 202 -3.31 -14.09 6.34
C GLY A 202 -3.40 -15.01 7.55
N GLN A 203 -2.58 -16.06 7.53
CA GLN A 203 -2.54 -17.11 8.56
C GLN A 203 -1.19 -17.83 8.61
N PRO A 204 -0.90 -18.54 9.72
CA PRO A 204 0.17 -19.54 9.75
C PRO A 204 -0.01 -20.53 8.60
N TYR A 205 1.07 -20.84 7.90
CA TYR A 205 1.05 -21.74 6.76
C TYR A 205 1.57 -23.12 7.17
N THR A 206 0.74 -24.14 7.00
CA THR A 206 1.04 -25.53 7.40
C THR A 206 1.38 -26.45 6.22
N GLY A 207 1.50 -25.89 5.01
CA GLY A 207 1.85 -26.65 3.79
C GLY A 207 3.35 -26.88 3.58
#